data_AF-A0A2U1BF88-F1
#
_entry.id   AF-A0A2U1BF88-F1
#
_cell.length_a   1.000
_cell.length_b   1.000
_cell.length_c   1.000
_cell.angle_alpha   90.00
_cell.angle_beta   90.00
_cell.angle_gamma   90.00
#
_symmetry.space_group_name_H-M   'P 1'
#
loop_
_entity.id
_entity.type
_entity.pdbx_description
1 polymer ?
#
loop_
_entity_poly.entity_id
_entity_poly.type
_entity_poly.pdbx_seq_one_letter_code
_entity_poly.pdbx_strand_id
1 'polypeptide(L)'
;MSANIIKYRKAFDTSQTLLDITGTDEFPLDFDVLFSKKKGAQILVSSLKDYNTWISSKNLQKWVPLFIADAKCFYYSDRDTYMIIYNECRPEARIRFSLAHELGHIVLEHLNDERTELSRGGVDDPTYYAMEGAANTFAGNLLAPPILIDDFLSGSKFDVERISTRFNISPSATKAYRAEDYKYWKSLTPSKHEKAILKRCHSALHKHICIDCGATFEIEGSLFCPICGASSSSLYYRGKDSVDVIYPGVELNKSGQAKQCVQCKNEEHLEKSTYCMICGKTIVNQCTYAIANNVPCEYNPCSHDEPLPGNARFCPYCGSETTFLKDGVLRPWDAPQKPRLFAALDSEEDDSPLPF
;
A
#
# COMPACT_ATOMS: atom_id res chain seq x y z
N MET A 1 20.51 -19.15 -9.50
CA MET A 1 20.44 -19.72 -8.13
C MET A 1 18.98 -19.78 -7.72
N SER A 2 18.48 -20.93 -7.27
CA SER A 2 17.10 -21.01 -6.74
C SER A 2 17.04 -20.27 -5.40
N ALA A 3 16.21 -19.24 -5.29
CA ALA A 3 15.96 -18.48 -4.06
C ALA A 3 14.44 -18.49 -3.79
N ASN A 4 14.01 -19.39 -2.89
CA ASN A 4 12.59 -19.59 -2.56
C ASN A 4 12.42 -20.06 -1.10
N ILE A 5 11.19 -20.00 -0.60
CA ILE A 5 10.82 -20.41 0.76
C ILE A 5 11.13 -21.90 1.01
N ILE A 6 10.97 -22.76 -0.01
CA ILE A 6 11.19 -24.20 0.08
C ILE A 6 12.63 -24.48 0.53
N LYS A 7 13.61 -23.81 -0.10
CA LYS A 7 15.02 -24.02 0.17
C LYS A 7 15.53 -23.24 1.38
N TYR A 8 15.03 -22.02 1.59
CA TYR A 8 15.53 -21.12 2.62
C TYR A 8 14.44 -20.69 3.61
N ARG A 9 13.80 -21.68 4.24
CA ARG A 9 12.70 -21.46 5.19
C ARG A 9 13.08 -20.52 6.34
N LYS A 10 14.27 -20.67 6.91
CA LYS A 10 14.80 -19.77 7.96
C LYS A 10 14.83 -18.32 7.48
N ALA A 11 15.25 -18.07 6.24
CA ALA A 11 15.31 -16.72 5.70
C ALA A 11 13.92 -16.08 5.56
N PHE A 12 12.92 -16.87 5.15
CA PHE A 12 11.52 -16.45 5.13
C PHE A 12 11.00 -16.13 6.54
N ASP A 13 11.13 -17.07 7.49
CA ASP A 13 10.61 -16.87 8.85
C ASP A 13 11.29 -15.67 9.55
N THR A 14 12.58 -15.45 9.29
CA THR A 14 13.32 -14.29 9.78
C THR A 14 12.83 -12.97 9.17
N SER A 15 12.45 -12.94 7.89
CA SER A 15 11.89 -11.72 7.28
C SER A 15 10.52 -11.38 7.88
N GLN A 16 9.67 -12.38 8.11
CA GLN A 16 8.37 -12.16 8.76
C GLN A 16 8.53 -11.74 10.22
N THR A 17 9.48 -12.34 10.95
CA THR A 17 9.78 -11.95 12.33
C THR A 17 10.25 -10.50 12.39
N LEU A 18 11.15 -10.09 11.48
CA LEU A 18 11.66 -8.72 11.44
C LEU A 18 10.52 -7.71 11.26
N LEU A 19 9.67 -7.89 10.24
CA LEU A 19 8.50 -7.02 10.00
C LEU A 19 7.59 -6.92 11.21
N ASP A 20 7.43 -8.02 11.96
CA ASP A 20 6.60 -8.04 13.14
C ASP A 20 7.20 -7.26 14.31
N ILE A 21 8.47 -7.53 14.64
CA ILE A 21 9.13 -6.87 15.78
C ILE A 21 9.40 -5.39 15.55
N THR A 22 9.57 -4.96 14.29
CA THR A 22 9.67 -3.54 13.93
C THR A 22 8.30 -2.86 13.84
N GLY A 23 7.21 -3.60 14.05
CA GLY A 23 5.85 -3.06 13.99
C GLY A 23 5.56 -2.41 12.64
N THR A 24 6.01 -3.05 11.55
CA THR A 24 5.67 -2.58 10.21
C THR A 24 4.16 -2.66 10.01
N ASP A 25 3.59 -1.56 9.52
CA ASP A 25 2.17 -1.31 9.37
C ASP A 25 1.77 -0.90 7.95
N GLU A 26 2.73 -0.73 7.04
CA GLU A 26 2.48 -0.27 5.69
C GLU A 26 3.45 -0.85 4.66
N PHE A 27 2.96 -0.93 3.42
CA PHE A 27 3.73 -1.22 2.21
C PHE A 27 3.41 -0.18 1.12
N PRO A 28 4.33 0.11 0.18
CA PRO A 28 5.68 -0.43 0.07
C PRO A 28 6.57 -0.11 1.29
N LEU A 29 7.43 -1.05 1.68
CA LEU A 29 8.26 -0.91 2.87
C LEU A 29 9.13 0.35 2.82
N ASP A 30 9.10 1.14 3.90
CA ASP A 30 10.00 2.27 4.12
C ASP A 30 11.24 1.78 4.90
N PHE A 31 12.42 1.93 4.28
CA PHE A 31 13.68 1.48 4.86
C PHE A 31 14.21 2.41 5.96
N ASP A 32 13.95 3.72 5.89
CA ASP A 32 14.39 4.66 6.92
C ASP A 32 13.64 4.38 8.23
N VAL A 33 12.34 4.11 8.13
CA VAL A 33 11.51 3.67 9.25
C VAL A 33 11.95 2.29 9.74
N LEU A 34 12.26 1.35 8.85
CA LEU A 34 12.67 0.00 9.25
C LEU A 34 14.03 0.01 9.99
N PHE A 35 15.03 0.69 9.45
CA PHE A 35 16.38 0.75 10.03
C PHE A 35 16.39 1.48 11.37
N SER A 36 15.60 2.55 11.52
CA SER A 36 15.49 3.28 12.80
C SER A 36 14.82 2.47 13.91
N LYS A 37 13.93 1.55 13.59
CA LYS A 37 13.23 0.70 14.58
C LYS A 37 13.96 -0.59 14.94
N LYS A 38 14.97 -1.00 14.16
CA LYS A 38 15.73 -2.22 14.43
C LYS A 38 16.61 -2.02 15.68
N LYS A 39 16.56 -2.97 16.61
CA LYS A 39 17.47 -3.03 17.77
C LYS A 39 18.81 -3.68 17.40
N GLY A 40 19.89 -3.30 18.09
CA GLY A 40 21.25 -3.82 17.89
C GLY A 40 22.17 -2.83 17.17
N ALA A 41 23.23 -3.35 16.52
CA ALA A 41 24.19 -2.58 15.75
C ALA A 41 23.52 -1.57 14.80
N GLN A 42 24.05 -0.36 14.76
CA GLN A 42 23.51 0.71 13.93
C GLN A 42 23.68 0.37 12.45
N ILE A 43 22.67 0.69 11.62
CA ILE A 43 22.76 0.56 10.16
C ILE A 43 22.75 1.96 9.57
N LEU A 44 23.84 2.33 8.91
CA LEU A 44 23.96 3.53 8.11
C LEU A 44 23.78 3.19 6.64
N VAL A 45 23.11 4.07 5.90
CA VAL A 45 22.87 3.87 4.46
C VAL A 45 23.33 5.12 3.72
N SER A 46 24.05 4.92 2.61
CA SER A 46 24.53 6.01 1.76
C SER A 46 24.42 5.63 0.29
N SER A 47 24.18 6.63 -0.57
CA SER A 47 24.39 6.46 -2.01
C SER A 47 25.89 6.30 -2.31
N LEU A 48 26.21 5.69 -3.45
CA LEU A 48 27.58 5.49 -3.91
C LEU A 48 28.25 6.83 -4.21
N LYS A 49 27.52 7.76 -4.84
CA LYS A 49 28.02 9.13 -5.09
C LYS A 49 28.33 9.87 -3.80
N ASP A 50 27.46 9.84 -2.80
CA ASP A 50 27.69 10.57 -1.55
C ASP A 50 28.87 9.95 -0.78
N TYR A 51 28.95 8.62 -0.77
CA TYR A 51 30.07 7.91 -0.15
C TYR A 51 31.41 8.24 -0.82
N ASN A 52 31.48 8.18 -2.16
CA ASN A 52 32.68 8.52 -2.90
C ASN A 52 33.06 10.00 -2.72
N THR A 53 32.09 10.91 -2.66
CA THR A 53 32.32 12.34 -2.38
C THR A 53 32.91 12.54 -0.99
N TRP A 54 32.34 11.86 0.02
CA TRP A 54 32.82 11.91 1.40
C TRP A 54 34.24 11.36 1.54
N ILE A 55 34.52 10.16 0.99
CA ILE A 55 35.86 9.54 1.02
C ILE A 55 36.90 10.43 0.32
N SER A 56 36.58 11.01 -0.85
CA SER A 56 37.46 11.96 -1.55
C SER A 56 37.84 13.16 -0.69
N SER A 57 36.89 13.69 0.08
CA SER A 57 37.12 14.85 0.96
C SER A 57 38.04 14.55 2.16
N LYS A 58 38.19 13.28 2.55
CA LYS A 58 38.92 12.86 3.74
C LYS A 58 40.34 12.38 3.47
N ASN A 59 40.65 11.88 2.26
CA ASN A 59 41.91 11.17 2.01
C ASN A 59 42.47 11.41 0.60
N LEU A 60 42.86 12.66 0.32
CA LEU A 60 43.33 13.14 -0.99
C LEU A 60 44.53 12.36 -1.58
N GLN A 61 45.37 11.71 -0.76
CA GLN A 61 46.62 11.08 -1.21
C GLN A 61 46.53 9.57 -1.48
N LYS A 62 45.42 8.90 -1.15
CA LYS A 62 45.22 7.43 -1.34
C LYS A 62 43.82 7.08 -1.85
N TRP A 63 43.17 8.00 -2.54
CA TRP A 63 41.80 7.79 -3.00
C TRP A 63 41.71 6.72 -4.10
N VAL A 64 40.92 5.69 -3.84
CA VAL A 64 40.43 4.75 -4.85
C VAL A 64 38.91 4.79 -4.79
N PRO A 65 38.22 5.20 -5.88
CA PRO A 65 36.76 5.21 -5.91
C PRO A 65 36.22 3.81 -5.66
N LEU A 66 35.18 3.72 -4.84
CA LEU A 66 34.42 2.49 -4.72
C LEU A 66 33.55 2.33 -5.97
N PHE A 67 33.62 1.17 -6.61
CA PHE A 67 32.73 0.77 -7.69
C PHE A 67 31.91 -0.44 -7.24
N ILE A 68 30.58 -0.27 -7.18
CA ILE A 68 29.63 -1.34 -6.86
C ILE A 68 28.52 -1.39 -7.90
N ALA A 69 28.12 -2.60 -8.28
CA ALA A 69 27.06 -2.77 -9.27
C ALA A 69 25.68 -2.44 -8.72
N ASP A 70 25.36 -2.87 -7.49
CA ASP A 70 24.02 -2.77 -6.90
C ASP A 70 24.06 -2.21 -5.48
N ALA A 71 24.53 -2.98 -4.51
CA ALA A 71 24.81 -2.52 -3.17
C ALA A 71 25.98 -3.32 -2.57
N LYS A 72 26.49 -2.84 -1.44
CA LYS A 72 27.46 -3.55 -0.63
C LYS A 72 27.33 -3.12 0.83
N CYS A 73 27.31 -4.08 1.74
CA CYS A 73 27.44 -3.84 3.17
C CYS A 73 28.90 -3.96 3.63
N PHE A 74 29.28 -3.12 4.58
CA PHE A 74 30.53 -3.18 5.35
C PHE A 74 30.19 -3.20 6.84
N TYR A 75 30.96 -3.94 7.63
CA TYR A 75 30.85 -3.93 9.09
C TYR A 75 32.08 -3.24 9.72
N TYR A 76 31.83 -2.25 10.56
CA TYR A 76 32.85 -1.52 11.32
C TYR A 76 32.82 -1.96 12.77
N SER A 77 33.67 -2.93 13.10
CA SER A 77 33.73 -3.55 14.43
C SER A 77 34.15 -2.59 15.55
N ASP A 78 34.90 -1.53 15.24
CA ASP A 78 35.29 -0.48 16.18
C ASP A 78 34.09 0.35 16.69
N ARG A 79 32.98 0.35 15.94
CA ARG A 79 31.79 1.16 16.21
C ARG A 79 30.51 0.35 16.30
N ASP A 80 30.58 -0.98 16.22
CA ASP A 80 29.41 -1.88 16.14
C ASP A 80 28.36 -1.35 15.14
N THR A 81 28.82 -1.02 13.92
CA THR A 81 28.03 -0.31 12.92
C THR A 81 28.15 -0.96 11.55
N TYR A 82 27.02 -1.24 10.91
CA TYR A 82 26.95 -1.63 9.50
C TYR A 82 26.77 -0.41 8.62
N MET A 83 27.43 -0.38 7.46
CA MET A 83 27.23 0.63 6.42
C MET A 83 26.84 -0.04 5.11
N ILE A 84 25.63 0.23 4.64
CA ILE A 84 25.14 -0.20 3.34
C ILE A 84 25.36 0.93 2.35
N ILE A 85 26.10 0.66 1.29
CA ILE A 85 26.27 1.59 0.18
C ILE A 85 25.51 1.02 -1.01
N TYR A 86 24.63 1.81 -1.62
CA TYR A 86 23.85 1.39 -2.79
C TYR A 86 24.17 2.27 -4.01
N ASN A 87 24.04 1.69 -5.19
CA ASN A 87 24.18 2.38 -6.47
C ASN A 87 22.85 3.06 -6.82
N GLU A 88 22.81 4.37 -6.62
CA GLU A 88 21.65 5.24 -6.85
C GLU A 88 21.27 5.38 -8.34
N CYS A 89 22.14 4.97 -9.27
CA CYS A 89 21.81 4.96 -10.70
C CYS A 89 20.93 3.76 -11.11
N ARG A 90 20.55 2.89 -10.18
CA ARG A 90 19.66 1.75 -10.44
C ARG A 90 18.19 2.15 -10.35
N PRO A 91 17.28 1.45 -11.05
CA PRO A 91 15.84 1.65 -10.89
C PRO A 91 15.42 1.47 -9.43
N GLU A 92 14.42 2.22 -8.98
CA GLU A 92 13.98 2.23 -7.57
C GLU A 92 13.69 0.83 -7.01
N ALA A 93 12.92 0.01 -7.73
CA ALA A 93 12.64 -1.37 -7.33
C ALA A 93 13.92 -2.23 -7.16
N ARG A 94 14.98 -1.95 -7.94
CA ARG A 94 16.29 -2.62 -7.80
C ARG A 94 17.03 -2.11 -6.58
N ILE A 95 17.04 -0.80 -6.31
CA ILE A 95 17.64 -0.23 -5.09
C ILE A 95 16.98 -0.83 -3.85
N ARG A 96 15.63 -0.84 -3.80
CA ARG A 96 14.85 -1.43 -2.71
C ARG A 96 15.21 -2.89 -2.46
N PHE A 97 15.32 -3.68 -3.54
CA PHE A 97 15.75 -5.08 -3.44
C PHE A 97 17.16 -5.19 -2.87
N SER A 98 18.11 -4.40 -3.37
CA SER A 98 19.50 -4.41 -2.91
C SER A 98 19.61 -4.04 -1.42
N LEU A 99 18.88 -3.03 -0.95
CA LEU A 99 18.84 -2.67 0.48
C LEU A 99 18.29 -3.82 1.33
N ALA A 100 17.18 -4.45 0.92
CA ALA A 100 16.63 -5.61 1.62
C ALA A 100 17.58 -6.82 1.59
N HIS A 101 18.33 -7.01 0.52
CA HIS A 101 19.30 -8.09 0.36
C HIS A 101 20.48 -7.91 1.31
N GLU A 102 21.09 -6.73 1.36
CA GLU A 102 22.16 -6.41 2.31
C GLU A 102 21.67 -6.50 3.76
N LEU A 103 20.44 -6.04 4.05
CA LEU A 103 19.82 -6.26 5.36
C LEU A 103 19.64 -7.75 5.68
N GLY A 104 19.33 -8.58 4.68
CA GLY A 104 19.29 -10.03 4.81
C GLY A 104 20.63 -10.59 5.24
N HIS A 105 21.74 -10.13 4.67
CA HIS A 105 23.07 -10.54 5.12
C HIS A 105 23.36 -10.16 6.58
N ILE A 106 22.94 -8.96 7.01
CA ILE A 106 23.09 -8.52 8.39
C ILE A 106 22.27 -9.40 9.34
N VAL A 107 20.97 -9.56 9.08
CA VAL A 107 20.02 -10.22 9.99
C VAL A 107 20.20 -11.74 10.01
N LEU A 108 20.69 -12.32 8.92
CA LEU A 108 21.04 -13.75 8.85
C LEU A 108 22.47 -14.02 9.33
N GLU A 109 23.18 -13.00 9.84
CA GLU A 109 24.55 -13.08 10.37
C GLU A 109 25.57 -13.60 9.35
N HIS A 110 25.32 -13.35 8.06
CA HIS A 110 26.21 -13.75 6.98
C HIS A 110 27.54 -12.98 6.97
N LEU A 111 27.63 -11.85 7.68
CA LEU A 111 28.81 -10.98 7.72
C LEU A 111 29.78 -11.28 8.88
N ASN A 112 29.43 -12.21 9.79
CA ASN A 112 30.23 -12.51 10.98
C ASN A 112 31.33 -13.56 10.75
N ASP A 113 31.43 -14.11 9.54
CA ASP A 113 32.45 -15.09 9.18
C ASP A 113 33.57 -14.37 8.40
N GLU A 114 34.81 -14.42 8.90
CA GLU A 114 36.03 -13.87 8.25
C GLU A 114 36.16 -14.33 6.79
N ARG A 115 35.51 -15.44 6.43
CA ARG A 115 35.37 -15.97 5.07
C ARG A 115 34.63 -15.07 4.08
N THR A 116 33.78 -14.16 4.55
CA THR A 116 33.01 -13.25 3.68
C THR A 116 33.74 -11.94 3.36
N GLU A 117 34.69 -11.53 4.20
CA GLU A 117 35.47 -10.30 4.00
C GLU A 117 36.79 -10.53 3.26
N LEU A 118 37.44 -11.70 3.40
CA LEU A 118 38.82 -11.94 2.93
C LEU A 118 39.00 -12.74 1.64
N SER A 119 37.97 -13.23 0.96
CA SER A 119 38.15 -13.99 -0.29
C SER A 119 36.96 -13.94 -1.26
N ARG A 120 36.72 -12.79 -1.91
CA ARG A 120 35.96 -12.80 -3.19
C ARG A 120 36.80 -13.32 -4.37
N GLY A 121 38.04 -13.77 -4.11
CA GLY A 121 38.97 -14.35 -5.09
C GLY A 121 39.29 -15.83 -4.87
N GLY A 122 38.52 -16.56 -4.06
CA GLY A 122 38.82 -17.98 -3.80
C GLY A 122 37.69 -18.71 -3.09
N VAL A 123 36.49 -18.71 -3.66
CA VAL A 123 35.32 -19.41 -3.09
C VAL A 123 34.54 -20.02 -4.25
N ASP A 124 34.95 -21.21 -4.68
CA ASP A 124 34.20 -22.09 -5.59
C ASP A 124 33.12 -22.86 -4.80
N ASP A 125 32.36 -22.15 -3.95
CA ASP A 125 31.76 -22.74 -2.74
C ASP A 125 30.22 -22.71 -2.73
N PRO A 126 29.55 -23.87 -2.67
CA PRO A 126 28.12 -24.00 -2.41
C PRO A 126 27.61 -23.18 -1.23
N THR A 127 28.44 -22.92 -0.23
CA THR A 127 28.11 -22.12 0.96
C THR A 127 27.80 -20.66 0.61
N TYR A 128 28.64 -20.03 -0.22
CA TYR A 128 28.41 -18.65 -0.68
C TYR A 128 27.08 -18.55 -1.43
N TYR A 129 26.85 -19.44 -2.39
CA TYR A 129 25.60 -19.47 -3.15
C TYR A 129 24.38 -19.77 -2.28
N ALA A 130 24.53 -20.52 -1.18
CA ALA A 130 23.47 -20.73 -0.21
C ALA A 130 23.16 -19.45 0.58
N MET A 131 24.18 -18.70 1.01
CA MET A 131 24.01 -17.42 1.72
C MET A 131 23.36 -16.35 0.84
N GLU A 132 23.82 -16.21 -0.41
CA GLU A 132 23.20 -15.32 -1.41
C GLU A 132 21.75 -15.71 -1.70
N GLY A 133 21.48 -17.01 -1.83
CA GLY A 133 20.13 -17.54 -2.01
C GLY A 133 19.22 -17.22 -0.83
N ALA A 134 19.72 -17.39 0.40
CA ALA A 134 18.99 -17.07 1.62
C ALA A 134 18.73 -15.56 1.74
N ALA A 135 19.71 -14.70 1.46
CA ALA A 135 19.53 -13.25 1.44
C ALA A 135 18.50 -12.80 0.39
N ASN A 136 18.51 -13.41 -0.80
CA ASN A 136 17.51 -13.17 -1.84
C ASN A 136 16.08 -13.60 -1.41
N THR A 137 15.95 -14.76 -0.75
CA THR A 137 14.66 -15.22 -0.21
C THR A 137 14.16 -14.30 0.90
N PHE A 138 15.04 -13.88 1.82
CA PHE A 138 14.73 -12.91 2.86
C PHE A 138 14.24 -11.60 2.24
N ALA A 139 15.04 -10.99 1.36
CA ALA A 139 14.75 -9.68 0.77
C ALA A 139 13.41 -9.67 0.04
N GLY A 140 13.18 -10.74 -0.70
CA GLY A 140 11.97 -10.92 -1.46
C GLY A 140 10.69 -11.00 -0.64
N ASN A 141 10.73 -11.78 0.44
CA ASN A 141 9.59 -11.97 1.34
C ASN A 141 9.46 -10.87 2.40
N LEU A 142 10.52 -10.08 2.60
CA LEU A 142 10.47 -8.82 3.35
C LEU A 142 9.70 -7.75 2.58
N LEU A 143 9.98 -7.61 1.28
CA LEU A 143 9.38 -6.58 0.43
C LEU A 143 7.94 -6.89 0.01
N ALA A 144 7.61 -8.16 -0.20
CA ALA A 144 6.26 -8.60 -0.57
C ALA A 144 5.89 -9.90 0.17
N PRO A 145 5.45 -9.80 1.45
CA PRO A 145 5.05 -10.95 2.25
C PRO A 145 3.88 -11.71 1.60
N PRO A 146 3.96 -13.05 1.45
CA PRO A 146 2.89 -13.85 0.86
C PRO A 146 1.52 -13.68 1.55
N ILE A 147 1.48 -13.51 2.87
CA ILE A 147 0.21 -13.27 3.59
C ILE A 147 -0.46 -11.96 3.18
N LEU A 148 0.33 -10.92 2.91
CA LEU A 148 -0.21 -9.64 2.44
C LEU A 148 -0.57 -9.72 0.96
N ILE A 149 0.18 -10.47 0.15
CA ILE A 149 -0.24 -10.75 -1.23
C ILE A 149 -1.60 -11.46 -1.25
N ASP A 150 -1.82 -12.46 -0.38
CA ASP A 150 -3.09 -13.20 -0.32
C ASP A 150 -4.26 -12.30 0.07
N ASP A 151 -4.06 -11.48 1.11
CA ASP A 151 -5.07 -10.52 1.56
C ASP A 151 -5.36 -9.46 0.51
N PHE A 152 -4.34 -8.93 -0.16
CA PHE A 152 -4.51 -7.94 -1.23
C PHE A 152 -5.26 -8.47 -2.45
N LEU A 153 -5.06 -9.75 -2.78
CA LEU A 153 -5.77 -10.39 -3.89
C LEU A 153 -7.21 -10.71 -3.53
N SER A 154 -7.55 -10.86 -2.25
CA SER A 154 -8.89 -11.20 -1.75
C SER A 154 -9.55 -12.36 -2.52
N GLY A 155 -8.79 -13.46 -2.73
CA GLY A 155 -9.26 -14.63 -3.48
C GLY A 155 -9.20 -14.51 -5.01
N SER A 156 -8.81 -13.35 -5.54
CA SER A 156 -8.47 -13.20 -6.96
C SER A 156 -7.28 -14.06 -7.37
N LYS A 157 -7.14 -14.31 -8.67
CA LYS A 157 -5.95 -14.96 -9.23
C LYS A 157 -4.71 -14.10 -9.01
N PHE A 158 -3.56 -14.75 -8.89
CA PHE A 158 -2.27 -14.06 -8.79
C PHE A 158 -2.03 -13.17 -10.02
N ASP A 159 -1.92 -11.87 -9.79
CA ASP A 159 -1.77 -10.85 -10.83
C ASP A 159 -0.42 -10.14 -10.67
N VAL A 160 0.45 -10.30 -11.66
CA VAL A 160 1.82 -9.80 -11.63
C VAL A 160 1.84 -8.28 -11.53
N GLU A 161 1.03 -7.58 -12.33
CA GLU A 161 1.09 -6.11 -12.43
C GLU A 161 0.49 -5.45 -11.18
N ARG A 162 -0.60 -6.01 -10.64
CA ARG A 162 -1.20 -5.51 -9.40
C ARG A 162 -0.25 -5.68 -8.22
N ILE A 163 0.39 -6.83 -8.10
CA ILE A 163 1.33 -7.12 -7.00
C ILE A 163 2.60 -6.28 -7.13
N SER A 164 3.19 -6.20 -8.33
CA SER A 164 4.41 -5.40 -8.54
C SER A 164 4.19 -3.93 -8.20
N THR A 165 3.03 -3.39 -8.60
CA THR A 165 2.63 -2.02 -8.29
C THR A 165 2.39 -1.84 -6.79
N ARG A 166 1.62 -2.73 -6.14
CA ARG A 166 1.27 -2.60 -4.71
C ARG A 166 2.49 -2.64 -3.80
N PHE A 167 3.44 -3.53 -4.06
CA PHE A 167 4.61 -3.73 -3.19
C PHE A 167 5.87 -2.99 -3.69
N ASN A 168 5.77 -2.26 -4.81
CA ASN A 168 6.88 -1.57 -5.47
C ASN A 168 8.10 -2.48 -5.66
N ILE A 169 7.86 -3.61 -6.34
CA ILE A 169 8.86 -4.59 -6.78
C ILE A 169 8.73 -4.78 -8.30
N SER A 170 9.77 -5.29 -8.97
CA SER A 170 9.69 -5.42 -10.43
C SER A 170 8.68 -6.51 -10.86
N PRO A 171 7.97 -6.34 -12.00
CA PRO A 171 7.11 -7.38 -12.56
C PRO A 171 7.88 -8.69 -12.82
N SER A 172 9.13 -8.58 -13.27
CA SER A 172 10.02 -9.73 -13.46
C SER A 172 10.30 -10.49 -12.16
N ALA A 173 10.57 -9.80 -11.06
CA ALA A 173 10.80 -10.43 -9.76
C ALA A 173 9.51 -11.05 -9.20
N THR A 174 8.38 -10.39 -9.41
CA THR A 174 7.05 -10.87 -9.03
C THR A 174 6.73 -12.19 -9.73
N LYS A 175 6.91 -12.23 -11.05
CA LYS A 175 6.65 -13.42 -11.88
C LYS A 175 7.63 -14.55 -11.60
N ALA A 176 8.93 -14.27 -11.52
CA ALA A 176 9.97 -15.30 -11.46
C ALA A 176 10.20 -15.86 -10.05
N TYR A 177 9.93 -15.09 -8.98
CA TYR A 177 10.23 -15.49 -7.61
C TYR A 177 9.00 -15.47 -6.69
N ARG A 178 8.25 -14.36 -6.65
CA ARG A 178 7.11 -14.26 -5.73
C ARG A 178 5.97 -15.20 -6.09
N ALA A 179 5.73 -15.46 -7.37
CA ALA A 179 4.71 -16.42 -7.79
C ALA A 179 4.97 -17.84 -7.24
N GLU A 180 6.23 -18.29 -7.25
CA GLU A 180 6.62 -19.60 -6.71
C GLU A 180 6.50 -19.63 -5.18
N ASP A 181 7.04 -18.60 -4.50
CA ASP A 181 6.94 -18.44 -3.06
C ASP A 181 5.48 -18.42 -2.59
N TYR A 182 4.62 -17.62 -3.24
CA TYR A 182 3.19 -17.53 -2.95
C TYR A 182 2.48 -18.87 -3.14
N LYS A 183 2.74 -19.55 -4.27
CA LYS A 183 2.15 -20.88 -4.54
C LYS A 183 2.50 -21.88 -3.46
N TYR A 184 3.77 -21.93 -3.04
CA TYR A 184 4.19 -22.81 -1.95
C TYR A 184 3.59 -22.37 -0.61
N TRP A 185 3.59 -21.08 -0.33
CA TRP A 185 3.04 -20.51 0.89
C TRP A 185 1.56 -20.84 1.10
N LYS A 186 0.74 -20.92 0.04
CA LYS A 186 -0.66 -21.36 0.13
C LYS A 186 -0.83 -22.78 0.70
N SER A 187 0.21 -23.61 0.69
CA SER A 187 0.20 -24.94 1.32
C SER A 187 0.59 -24.91 2.82
N LEU A 188 1.03 -23.76 3.32
CA LEU A 188 1.49 -23.58 4.69
C LEU A 188 0.38 -22.99 5.57
N THR A 189 0.52 -23.21 6.89
CA THR A 189 -0.27 -22.46 7.88
C THR A 189 0.47 -21.17 8.25
N PRO A 190 -0.18 -20.00 8.16
CA PRO A 190 0.47 -18.73 8.54
C PRO A 190 0.88 -18.71 10.01
N SER A 191 2.10 -18.22 10.25
CA SER A 191 2.68 -18.07 11.59
C SER A 191 2.01 -16.95 12.39
N LYS A 192 2.33 -16.87 13.69
CA LYS A 192 1.87 -15.77 14.56
C LYS A 192 2.36 -14.40 14.07
N HIS A 193 3.58 -14.33 13.53
CA HIS A 193 4.19 -13.09 13.04
C HIS A 193 3.47 -12.60 11.79
N GLU A 194 3.20 -13.49 10.84
CA GLU A 194 2.43 -13.17 9.64
C GLU A 194 1.03 -12.65 9.98
N LYS A 195 0.30 -13.32 10.88
CA LYS A 195 -1.03 -12.87 11.32
C LYS A 195 -0.99 -11.50 11.98
N ALA A 196 0.05 -11.20 12.76
CA ALA A 196 0.23 -9.90 13.39
C ALA A 196 0.52 -8.79 12.36
N ILE A 197 1.34 -9.08 11.35
CA ILE A 197 1.59 -8.19 10.20
C ILE A 197 0.29 -7.92 9.45
N LEU A 198 -0.45 -8.96 9.08
CA LEU A 198 -1.74 -8.83 8.40
C LEU A 198 -2.69 -7.91 9.16
N LYS A 199 -2.85 -8.14 10.47
CA LYS A 199 -3.73 -7.31 11.31
C LYS A 199 -3.36 -5.83 11.28
N ARG A 200 -2.07 -5.48 11.22
CA ARG A 200 -1.61 -4.09 11.15
C ARG A 200 -1.76 -3.50 9.74
N CYS A 201 -1.41 -4.26 8.72
CA CYS A 201 -1.30 -3.76 7.34
C CYS A 201 -2.63 -3.77 6.57
N HIS A 202 -3.62 -4.58 6.96
CA HIS A 202 -4.85 -4.81 6.18
C HIS A 202 -5.51 -3.52 5.67
N SER A 203 -5.87 -2.59 6.56
CA SER A 203 -6.56 -1.35 6.13
C SER A 203 -5.70 -0.50 5.20
N ALA A 204 -4.38 -0.38 5.44
CA ALA A 204 -3.48 0.37 4.56
C ALA A 204 -3.30 -0.33 3.19
N LEU A 205 -3.45 -1.66 3.14
CA LEU A 205 -3.31 -2.45 1.93
C LEU A 205 -4.43 -2.19 0.92
N HIS A 206 -5.66 -1.96 1.41
CA HIS A 206 -6.88 -1.82 0.62
C HIS A 206 -7.32 -0.37 0.37
N LYS A 207 -6.64 0.61 0.98
CA LYS A 207 -6.90 2.04 0.76
C LYS A 207 -6.33 2.56 -0.56
N HIS A 208 -7.21 3.14 -1.36
CA HIS A 208 -6.91 3.78 -2.64
C HIS A 208 -6.96 5.30 -2.50
N ILE A 209 -6.12 5.98 -3.27
CA ILE A 209 -6.15 7.42 -3.51
C ILE A 209 -6.37 7.64 -5.01
N CYS A 210 -7.26 8.55 -5.36
CA CYS A 210 -7.41 9.03 -6.73
C CYS A 210 -6.56 10.29 -6.97
N ILE A 211 -5.70 10.32 -7.99
CA ILE A 211 -4.92 11.54 -8.31
C ILE A 211 -5.76 12.68 -8.88
N ASP A 212 -6.88 12.36 -9.53
CA ASP A 212 -7.68 13.36 -10.24
C ASP A 212 -8.52 14.20 -9.29
N CYS A 213 -9.02 13.60 -8.20
CA CYS A 213 -9.86 14.28 -7.21
C CYS A 213 -9.32 14.22 -5.77
N GLY A 214 -8.21 13.53 -5.53
CA GLY A 214 -7.63 13.32 -4.20
C GLY A 214 -8.39 12.32 -3.31
N ALA A 215 -9.56 11.84 -3.74
CA ALA A 215 -10.43 11.02 -2.90
C ALA A 215 -9.71 9.79 -2.33
N THR A 216 -9.87 9.57 -1.03
CA THR A 216 -9.39 8.37 -0.35
C THR A 216 -10.55 7.43 -0.03
N PHE A 217 -10.43 6.16 -0.39
CA PHE A 217 -11.50 5.17 -0.22
C PHE A 217 -10.95 3.74 -0.07
N GLU A 218 -11.74 2.88 0.57
CA GLU A 218 -11.41 1.47 0.80
C GLU A 218 -12.54 0.63 0.18
N ILE A 219 -12.42 0.32 -1.11
CA ILE A 219 -13.37 -0.51 -1.85
C ILE A 219 -12.56 -1.60 -2.55
N GLU A 220 -12.80 -2.84 -2.15
CA GLU A 220 -12.12 -4.00 -2.72
C GLU A 220 -12.45 -4.15 -4.21
N GLY A 221 -11.44 -4.46 -5.03
CA GLY A 221 -11.64 -4.69 -6.47
C GLY A 221 -12.03 -3.44 -7.28
N SER A 222 -11.92 -2.24 -6.68
CA SER A 222 -12.23 -0.98 -7.37
C SER A 222 -11.34 -0.77 -8.59
N LEU A 223 -11.95 -0.62 -9.76
CA LEU A 223 -11.30 -0.25 -11.03
C LEU A 223 -11.49 1.22 -11.38
N PHE A 224 -12.43 1.90 -10.72
CA PHE A 224 -12.75 3.30 -10.94
C PHE A 224 -12.85 4.04 -9.62
N CYS A 225 -12.53 5.34 -9.62
CA CYS A 225 -12.74 6.20 -8.47
C CYS A 225 -14.25 6.34 -8.21
N PRO A 226 -14.76 6.02 -7.00
CA PRO A 226 -16.17 6.15 -6.70
C PRO A 226 -16.62 7.62 -6.65
N ILE A 227 -15.69 8.59 -6.63
CA ILE A 227 -16.01 10.02 -6.54
C ILE A 227 -16.02 10.71 -7.90
N CYS A 228 -14.99 10.51 -8.72
CA CYS A 228 -14.85 11.19 -10.02
C CYS A 228 -14.96 10.28 -11.24
N GLY A 229 -15.02 8.96 -11.06
CA GLY A 229 -15.14 8.00 -12.16
C GLY A 229 -13.84 7.73 -12.93
N ALA A 230 -12.71 8.31 -12.50
CA ALA A 230 -11.40 8.04 -13.11
C ALA A 230 -11.04 6.56 -13.04
N SER A 231 -10.41 6.02 -14.09
CA SER A 231 -10.05 4.60 -14.18
C SER A 231 -8.85 4.23 -13.29
N SER A 232 -8.52 2.93 -13.27
CA SER A 232 -7.48 2.35 -12.43
C SER A 232 -6.09 2.97 -12.64
N SER A 233 -5.83 3.59 -13.81
CA SER A 233 -4.57 4.33 -14.04
C SER A 233 -4.43 5.57 -13.16
N SER A 234 -5.54 6.12 -12.67
CA SER A 234 -5.57 7.26 -11.75
C SER A 234 -5.70 6.83 -10.29
N LEU A 235 -5.69 5.51 -10.00
CA LEU A 235 -5.80 4.98 -8.65
C LEU A 235 -4.45 4.45 -8.17
N TYR A 236 -4.04 4.90 -6.99
CA TYR A 236 -2.78 4.50 -6.35
C TYR A 236 -3.06 4.04 -4.93
N TYR A 237 -2.23 3.14 -4.43
CA TYR A 237 -2.33 2.69 -3.04
C TYR A 237 -1.73 3.73 -2.11
N ARG A 238 -2.40 3.92 -0.96
CA ARG A 238 -2.02 4.91 0.04
C ARG A 238 -0.63 4.62 0.64
N GLY A 239 0.13 5.69 0.90
CA GLY A 239 1.30 5.73 1.80
C GLY A 239 1.02 6.58 3.05
N LYS A 240 1.82 6.45 4.11
CA LYS A 240 1.58 7.02 5.46
C LYS A 240 1.30 8.52 5.48
N ASP A 241 1.91 9.25 4.55
CA ASP A 241 1.96 10.71 4.56
C ASP A 241 0.86 11.37 3.71
N SER A 242 -0.05 10.60 3.11
CA SER A 242 -1.15 11.17 2.33
C SER A 242 -2.29 11.68 3.23
N VAL A 243 -2.69 12.94 3.04
CA VAL A 243 -3.87 13.53 3.69
C VAL A 243 -5.13 12.91 3.11
N ASP A 244 -6.02 12.42 4.00
CA ASP A 244 -7.29 11.82 3.60
C ASP A 244 -8.26 12.88 3.06
N VAL A 245 -8.66 12.75 1.80
CA VAL A 245 -9.74 13.55 1.22
C VAL A 245 -11.00 12.71 1.21
N ILE A 246 -11.87 12.93 2.19
CA ILE A 246 -13.15 12.25 2.31
C ILE A 246 -14.26 13.15 1.76
N TYR A 247 -14.92 12.68 0.70
CA TYR A 247 -16.07 13.37 0.13
C TYR A 247 -17.34 13.08 0.95
N PRO A 248 -18.18 14.10 1.23
CA PRO A 248 -19.42 13.90 1.96
C PRO A 248 -20.39 13.03 1.16
N GLY A 249 -21.20 12.27 1.89
CA GLY A 249 -22.24 11.40 1.36
C GLY A 249 -23.45 11.30 2.28
N VAL A 250 -24.40 10.47 1.89
CA VAL A 250 -25.59 10.15 2.68
C VAL A 250 -25.25 9.06 3.69
N GLU A 251 -25.66 9.22 4.94
CA GLU A 251 -25.52 8.16 5.94
C GLU A 251 -26.47 7.00 5.64
N LEU A 252 -25.93 5.79 5.57
CA LEU A 252 -26.68 4.57 5.31
C LEU A 252 -26.86 3.72 6.57
N ASN A 253 -27.93 2.95 6.62
CA ASN A 253 -28.14 1.89 7.60
C ASN A 253 -27.43 0.58 7.14
N LYS A 254 -27.58 -0.49 7.92
CA LYS A 254 -26.95 -1.79 7.62
C LYS A 254 -27.48 -2.47 6.34
N SER A 255 -28.67 -2.09 5.86
CA SER A 255 -29.24 -2.60 4.60
C SER A 255 -28.87 -1.74 3.38
N GLY A 256 -28.06 -0.69 3.55
CA GLY A 256 -27.65 0.21 2.47
C GLY A 256 -28.69 1.28 2.12
N GLN A 257 -29.77 1.42 2.88
CA GLN A 257 -30.76 2.51 2.73
C GLN A 257 -30.30 3.74 3.51
N ALA A 258 -30.60 4.93 3.00
CA ALA A 258 -30.40 6.19 3.70
C ALA A 258 -31.11 6.14 5.06
N LYS A 259 -30.41 6.51 6.15
CA LYS A 259 -31.05 6.58 7.48
C LYS A 259 -32.18 7.60 7.52
N GLN A 260 -32.05 8.65 6.72
CA GLN A 260 -33.01 9.75 6.62
C GLN A 260 -33.11 10.20 5.16
N CYS A 261 -34.33 10.35 4.65
CA CYS A 261 -34.56 10.86 3.30
C CYS A 261 -34.01 12.27 3.12
N VAL A 262 -33.16 12.48 2.11
CA VAL A 262 -32.52 13.78 1.85
C VAL A 262 -33.53 14.89 1.49
N GLN A 263 -34.71 14.51 0.98
CA GLN A 263 -35.75 15.43 0.50
C GLN A 263 -36.76 15.79 1.60
N CYS A 264 -37.42 14.79 2.20
CA CYS A 264 -38.52 15.02 3.15
C CYS A 264 -38.18 14.69 4.61
N LYS A 265 -36.94 14.28 4.89
CA LYS A 265 -36.44 13.96 6.24
C LYS A 265 -37.11 12.78 6.94
N ASN A 266 -37.94 12.01 6.23
CA ASN A 266 -38.52 10.78 6.75
C ASN A 266 -37.45 9.72 7.01
N GLU A 267 -37.49 9.10 8.19
CA GLU A 267 -36.55 8.06 8.66
C GLU A 267 -37.14 6.64 8.55
N GLU A 268 -38.46 6.54 8.39
CA GLU A 268 -39.16 5.25 8.29
C GLU A 268 -39.20 4.77 6.84
N HIS A 269 -38.41 3.74 6.54
CA HIS A 269 -38.36 3.16 5.21
C HIS A 269 -38.85 1.71 5.23
N LEU A 270 -39.65 1.35 4.22
CA LEU A 270 -40.04 -0.03 3.99
C LEU A 270 -38.78 -0.87 3.74
N GLU A 271 -38.75 -2.08 4.31
CA GLU A 271 -37.66 -3.01 4.13
C GLU A 271 -37.46 -3.30 2.63
N LYS A 272 -36.20 -3.27 2.17
CA LYS A 272 -35.80 -3.47 0.76
C LYS A 272 -36.31 -2.42 -0.23
N SER A 273 -37.01 -1.38 0.20
CA SER A 273 -37.40 -0.28 -0.69
C SER A 273 -36.16 0.52 -1.13
N THR A 274 -36.09 0.84 -2.42
CA THR A 274 -35.06 1.72 -2.97
C THR A 274 -35.48 3.19 -3.00
N TYR A 275 -36.75 3.48 -2.66
CA TYR A 275 -37.34 4.83 -2.64
C TYR A 275 -38.02 5.15 -1.30
N CYS A 276 -38.04 6.43 -0.96
CA CYS A 276 -38.77 6.93 0.20
C CYS A 276 -40.29 6.83 -0.03
N MET A 277 -41.01 6.19 0.89
CA MET A 277 -42.46 6.01 0.79
C MET A 277 -43.28 7.31 0.87
N ILE A 278 -42.67 8.41 1.35
CA ILE A 278 -43.35 9.70 1.51
C ILE A 278 -43.23 10.57 0.26
N CYS A 279 -42.04 10.64 -0.35
CA CYS A 279 -41.79 11.56 -1.47
C CYS A 279 -41.21 10.91 -2.73
N GLY A 280 -40.98 9.60 -2.73
CA GLY A 280 -40.43 8.86 -3.87
C GLY A 280 -38.94 9.09 -4.14
N LYS A 281 -38.23 9.90 -3.34
CA LYS A 281 -36.79 10.14 -3.54
C LYS A 281 -36.00 8.85 -3.30
N THR A 282 -35.00 8.60 -4.13
CA THR A 282 -34.08 7.47 -4.02
C THR A 282 -33.36 7.46 -2.66
N ILE A 283 -33.34 6.30 -2.00
CA ILE A 283 -32.72 6.09 -0.69
C ILE A 283 -31.64 5.00 -0.70
N VAL A 284 -31.49 4.24 -1.79
CA VAL A 284 -30.38 3.27 -1.95
C VAL A 284 -29.50 3.72 -3.12
N ASN A 285 -28.19 3.74 -2.89
CA ASN A 285 -27.24 4.06 -3.94
C ASN A 285 -26.90 2.79 -4.74
N GLN A 286 -27.16 2.77 -6.04
CA GLN A 286 -26.92 1.59 -6.89
C GLN A 286 -26.22 2.00 -8.17
N CYS A 287 -25.50 1.06 -8.80
CA CYS A 287 -24.96 1.26 -10.13
C CYS A 287 -26.11 1.35 -11.14
N THR A 288 -26.21 2.48 -11.87
CA THR A 288 -27.30 2.67 -12.85
C THR A 288 -27.26 1.66 -13.99
N TYR A 289 -26.06 1.16 -14.33
CA TYR A 289 -25.88 0.16 -15.38
C TYR A 289 -26.23 -1.26 -14.92
N ALA A 290 -26.04 -1.58 -13.64
CA ALA A 290 -26.41 -2.88 -13.09
C ALA A 290 -27.94 -3.07 -12.99
N ILE A 291 -28.68 -1.98 -12.74
CA ILE A 291 -30.16 -2.00 -12.63
C ILE A 291 -30.87 -1.67 -13.94
N ALA A 292 -30.14 -1.50 -15.05
CA ALA A 292 -30.72 -1.15 -16.34
C ALA A 292 -31.45 -2.36 -16.94
N ASN A 293 -32.77 -2.28 -17.07
CA ASN A 293 -33.60 -3.38 -17.59
C ASN A 293 -33.48 -3.63 -19.11
N ASN A 294 -32.74 -2.79 -19.86
CA ASN A 294 -32.68 -2.79 -21.33
C ASN A 294 -31.24 -2.77 -21.88
N VAL A 295 -30.32 -3.52 -21.28
CA VAL A 295 -28.97 -3.67 -21.85
C VAL A 295 -29.03 -4.71 -22.97
N PRO A 296 -28.66 -4.37 -24.24
CA PRO A 296 -28.53 -5.36 -25.30
C PRO A 296 -27.59 -6.49 -24.87
N CYS A 297 -27.94 -7.74 -25.15
CA CYS A 297 -27.19 -8.94 -24.74
C CYS A 297 -25.71 -8.96 -25.19
N GLU A 298 -25.30 -8.08 -26.11
CA GLU A 298 -23.92 -7.91 -26.56
C GLU A 298 -23.02 -7.15 -25.56
N TYR A 299 -23.58 -6.45 -24.58
CA TYR A 299 -22.82 -5.79 -23.54
C TYR A 299 -23.00 -6.48 -22.20
N ASN A 300 -21.91 -6.95 -21.60
CA ASN A 300 -21.96 -7.47 -20.23
C ASN A 300 -22.37 -6.34 -19.27
N PRO A 301 -23.56 -6.38 -18.64
CA PRO A 301 -23.94 -5.40 -17.64
C PRO A 301 -22.99 -5.48 -16.44
N CYS A 302 -22.87 -4.37 -15.70
CA CYS A 302 -22.16 -4.38 -14.43
C CYS A 302 -22.77 -5.45 -13.52
N SER A 303 -21.98 -6.45 -13.13
CA SER A 303 -22.47 -7.58 -12.33
C SER A 303 -22.63 -7.26 -10.84
N HIS A 304 -22.33 -6.02 -10.43
CA HIS A 304 -22.47 -5.57 -9.05
C HIS A 304 -23.80 -4.84 -8.85
N ASP A 305 -24.76 -5.51 -8.22
CA ASP A 305 -26.13 -5.06 -7.95
C ASP A 305 -26.38 -4.69 -6.47
N GLU A 306 -25.41 -4.91 -5.59
CA GLU A 306 -25.45 -4.54 -4.18
C GLU A 306 -25.43 -3.00 -3.96
N PRO A 307 -25.95 -2.51 -2.81
CA PRO A 307 -25.87 -1.09 -2.45
C PRO A 307 -24.44 -0.58 -2.38
N LEU A 308 -24.18 0.55 -3.06
CA LEU A 308 -22.91 1.26 -3.06
C LEU A 308 -22.80 2.24 -1.87
N PRO A 309 -21.58 2.67 -1.51
CA PRO A 309 -21.38 3.67 -0.45
C PRO A 309 -22.18 4.96 -0.69
N GLY A 310 -22.66 5.57 0.39
CA GLY A 310 -23.53 6.75 0.32
C GLY A 310 -22.85 8.03 -0.19
N ASN A 311 -21.53 8.03 -0.34
CA ASN A 311 -20.75 9.11 -0.97
C ASN A 311 -20.31 8.78 -2.41
N ALA A 312 -20.54 7.56 -2.90
CA ALA A 312 -20.17 7.16 -4.24
C ALA A 312 -21.07 7.88 -5.28
N ARG A 313 -20.44 8.54 -6.23
CA ARG A 313 -21.03 9.19 -7.40
C ARG A 313 -20.96 8.29 -8.63
N PHE A 314 -19.91 7.49 -8.73
CA PHE A 314 -19.66 6.52 -9.79
C PHE A 314 -19.51 5.10 -9.20
N CYS A 315 -19.85 4.09 -10.00
CA CYS A 315 -19.67 2.70 -9.67
C CYS A 315 -18.18 2.36 -9.70
N PRO A 316 -17.59 1.87 -8.59
CA PRO A 316 -16.16 1.55 -8.53
C PRO A 316 -15.76 0.38 -9.44
N TYR A 317 -16.71 -0.42 -9.93
CA TYR A 317 -16.43 -1.62 -10.73
C TYR A 317 -16.54 -1.39 -12.24
N CYS A 318 -17.47 -0.54 -12.69
CA CYS A 318 -17.71 -0.31 -14.12
C CYS A 318 -17.62 1.16 -14.56
N GLY A 319 -17.44 2.09 -13.62
CA GLY A 319 -17.30 3.53 -13.91
C GLY A 319 -18.61 4.26 -14.25
N SER A 320 -19.75 3.57 -14.33
CA SER A 320 -21.05 4.19 -14.61
C SER A 320 -21.53 5.05 -13.45
N GLU A 321 -22.38 6.05 -13.73
CA GLU A 321 -23.00 6.86 -12.68
C GLU A 321 -23.82 6.00 -11.71
N THR A 322 -23.89 6.45 -10.47
CA THR A 322 -24.77 5.85 -9.45
C THR A 322 -26.14 6.53 -9.42
N THR A 323 -27.14 5.86 -8.85
CA THR A 323 -28.48 6.44 -8.68
C THR A 323 -28.42 7.73 -7.86
N PHE A 324 -27.54 7.84 -6.86
CA PHE A 324 -27.43 9.07 -6.08
C PHE A 324 -26.90 10.26 -6.90
N LEU A 325 -25.97 10.04 -7.83
CA LEU A 325 -25.54 11.10 -8.74
C LEU A 325 -26.64 11.44 -9.75
N LYS A 326 -27.19 10.42 -10.43
CA LYS A 326 -28.19 10.56 -11.49
C LYS A 326 -29.47 11.25 -11.00
N ASP A 327 -29.95 10.88 -9.81
CA ASP A 327 -31.18 11.42 -9.24
C ASP A 327 -30.96 12.72 -8.45
N GLY A 328 -29.73 13.26 -8.46
CA GLY A 328 -29.36 14.50 -7.77
C GLY A 328 -29.46 14.41 -6.24
N VAL A 329 -29.24 13.24 -5.67
CA VAL A 329 -29.03 13.06 -4.21
C VAL A 329 -27.64 13.59 -3.83
N LEU A 330 -26.64 13.29 -4.66
CA LEU A 330 -25.28 13.83 -4.58
C LEU A 330 -25.05 14.81 -5.74
N ARG A 331 -24.27 15.86 -5.47
CA ARG A 331 -23.77 16.76 -6.51
C ARG A 331 -22.49 16.18 -7.14
N PRO A 332 -22.14 16.58 -8.38
CA PRO A 332 -20.81 16.33 -8.95
C PRO A 332 -19.69 16.72 -7.98
N TRP A 333 -18.58 16.01 -8.04
CA TRP A 333 -17.46 16.17 -7.10
C TRP A 333 -16.74 17.51 -7.24
N ASP A 334 -16.76 18.08 -8.44
CA ASP A 334 -16.16 19.34 -8.87
C ASP A 334 -17.14 20.53 -8.81
N ALA A 335 -18.38 20.29 -8.37
CA ALA A 335 -19.37 21.35 -8.27
C ALA A 335 -18.91 22.41 -7.25
N PRO A 336 -19.00 23.71 -7.57
CA PRO A 336 -18.62 24.77 -6.65
C PRO A 336 -19.45 24.63 -5.36
N GLN A 337 -18.75 24.53 -4.23
CA GLN A 337 -19.42 24.49 -2.93
C GLN A 337 -20.19 25.81 -2.78
N LYS A 338 -21.52 25.74 -2.65
CA LYS A 338 -22.26 26.91 -2.14
C LYS A 338 -21.64 27.21 -0.77
N PRO A 339 -21.23 28.46 -0.48
CA PRO A 339 -20.76 28.82 0.83
C PRO A 339 -21.78 28.31 1.85
N ARG A 340 -21.34 27.48 2.80
CA ARG A 340 -22.16 27.26 3.99
C ARG A 340 -22.24 28.64 4.64
N LEU A 341 -23.40 29.28 4.52
CA LEU A 341 -23.73 30.41 5.36
C LEU A 341 -23.72 29.83 6.78
N PHE A 342 -22.59 29.98 7.48
CA PHE A 342 -22.63 29.94 8.92
C PHE A 342 -23.59 31.06 9.28
N ALA A 343 -24.78 30.68 9.75
CA ALA A 343 -25.67 31.63 10.39
C ALA A 343 -24.84 32.24 11.52
N ALA A 344 -24.37 33.47 11.30
CA ALA A 344 -23.94 34.31 12.39
C ALA A 344 -25.14 34.36 13.34
N LEU A 345 -24.92 33.87 14.55
CA LEU A 345 -25.81 34.17 15.66
C LEU A 345 -26.00 35.68 15.67
N ASP A 346 -27.25 36.11 15.55
CA ASP A 346 -27.66 37.49 15.80
C ASP A 346 -27.14 37.86 17.19
N SER A 347 -26.03 38.61 17.23
CA SER A 347 -25.63 39.32 18.43
C SER A 347 -26.46 40.60 18.46
N GLU A 348 -27.46 40.59 19.34
CA GLU A 348 -28.18 41.79 19.74
C GLU A 348 -27.18 42.90 20.09
N GLU A 349 -27.38 44.07 19.51
CA GLU A 349 -26.71 45.31 19.87
C GLU A 349 -27.10 45.67 21.32
N ASP A 350 -26.23 45.39 22.29
CA ASP A 350 -26.27 46.01 23.61
C ASP A 350 -25.31 47.19 23.61
N ASP A 351 -25.87 48.34 23.25
CA ASP A 351 -25.25 49.66 23.31
C ASP A 351 -25.34 50.18 24.77
N SER A 352 -24.47 49.68 25.64
CA SER A 352 -24.32 50.19 27.00
C SER A 352 -22.88 50.67 27.27
N PRO A 353 -22.70 51.93 27.72
CA PRO A 353 -21.37 52.52 27.90
C PRO A 353 -20.69 51.94 29.14
N LEU A 354 -19.47 51.42 28.93
CA LEU A 354 -18.57 50.94 29.98
C LEU A 354 -18.32 52.01 31.06
N PRO A 355 -18.46 51.69 32.35
CA PRO A 355 -17.77 52.38 33.41
C PRO A 355 -16.48 51.62 33.78
N PHE A 356 -15.39 52.39 33.91
CA PHE A 356 -14.03 52.07 34.38
C PHE A 356 -13.02 51.58 33.32
#